data_AF-A0A7C4UEJ9-F1
#
_entry.id   AF-A0A7C4UEJ9-F1
#
_cell.length_a   1.000
_cell.length_b   1.000
_cell.length_c   1.000
_cell.angle_alpha   90.00
_cell.angle_beta   90.00
_cell.angle_gamma   90.00
#
_symmetry.space_group_name_H-M   'P 1'
#
loop_
_entity.id
_entity.type
_entity.pdbx_description
1 polymer ?
#
loop_
_entity_poly.entity_id
_entity_poly.type
_entity_poly.pdbx_seq_one_letter_code
_entity_poly.pdbx_strand_id
1 'polypeptide(L)'
;MRWSVLFLFCTAAICFADEAEMLPADRPVEVAIDHYISAALASAKITPAVRADDATFIRRVTLDLCGRIPTVSETQAFVESKDPKKRSQLVDRLMQSSGFVRYQAAEFDVMLMQGASSGRNKGGSLRDYLERAIAANRPWNEIFRDLILPNDDDAAKKGAGEFLKPRLADVDKLTTEVSVLFFGVNVSCARCHDHPLVADWKQDHFFGMKSFFNRTF
;
A
#
# COMPACT_ATOMS: atom_id res chain seq x y z
N MET A 1 -26.54 -31.00 40.29
CA MET A 1 -26.40 -30.27 39.01
C MET A 1 -25.10 -29.48 39.05
N ARG A 2 -24.06 -29.91 38.34
CA ARG A 2 -22.80 -29.17 38.18
C ARG A 2 -22.78 -28.62 36.76
N TRP A 3 -22.84 -27.31 36.60
CA TRP A 3 -22.62 -26.65 35.31
C TRP A 3 -21.12 -26.56 35.08
N SER A 4 -20.63 -27.29 34.08
CA SER A 4 -19.28 -27.13 33.53
C SER A 4 -19.34 -26.00 32.51
N VAL A 5 -18.76 -24.84 32.84
CA VAL A 5 -18.53 -23.75 31.89
C VAL A 5 -17.29 -24.12 31.08
N LEU A 6 -17.47 -24.46 29.80
CA LEU A 6 -16.36 -24.61 28.85
C LEU A 6 -15.91 -23.21 28.42
N PHE A 7 -14.76 -22.76 28.91
CA PHE A 7 -14.06 -21.62 28.33
C PHE A 7 -13.34 -22.07 27.06
N LEU A 8 -13.89 -21.70 25.90
CA LEU A 8 -13.22 -21.84 24.62
C LEU A 8 -12.18 -20.72 24.49
N PHE A 9 -10.93 -20.99 24.86
CA PHE A 9 -9.82 -20.09 24.54
C PHE A 9 -9.50 -20.21 23.06
N CYS A 10 -10.04 -19.29 22.26
CA CYS A 10 -9.60 -19.09 20.88
C CYS A 10 -8.31 -18.27 20.94
N THR A 11 -7.17 -18.94 21.03
CA THR A 11 -5.86 -18.30 20.84
C THR A 11 -5.72 -17.98 19.36
N ALA A 12 -6.05 -16.74 18.98
CA ALA A 12 -5.53 -16.16 17.76
C ALA A 12 -4.01 -16.01 17.95
N ALA A 13 -3.24 -16.95 17.40
CA ALA A 13 -1.79 -16.80 17.31
C ALA A 13 -1.52 -15.61 16.38
N ILE A 14 -1.17 -14.48 16.98
CA ILE A 14 -0.56 -13.37 16.24
C ILE A 14 0.85 -13.88 15.89
N CYS A 15 1.06 -14.27 14.64
CA CYS A 15 2.40 -14.58 14.15
C CYS A 15 3.18 -13.27 14.08
N PHE A 16 3.95 -12.95 15.13
CA PHE A 16 5.10 -12.09 14.98
C PHE A 16 6.18 -12.95 14.33
N ALA A 17 6.63 -12.57 13.13
CA ALA A 17 7.80 -13.21 12.53
C ALA A 17 9.02 -12.83 13.39
N ASP A 18 9.61 -13.82 14.05
CA ASP A 18 10.87 -13.66 14.76
C ASP A 18 12.00 -13.44 13.73
N GLU A 19 13.01 -12.63 14.02
CA GLU A 19 14.13 -12.38 13.10
C GLU A 19 14.85 -13.70 12.75
N ALA A 20 14.82 -14.66 13.69
CA ALA A 20 15.34 -16.02 13.51
C ALA A 20 14.54 -16.88 12.51
N GLU A 21 13.31 -16.50 12.17
CA GLU A 21 12.47 -17.17 11.16
C GLU A 21 12.59 -16.54 9.78
N MET A 22 13.34 -15.44 9.63
CA MET A 22 13.48 -14.79 8.34
C MET A 22 14.46 -15.52 7.42
N LEU A 23 14.01 -15.76 6.18
CA LEU A 23 14.86 -16.25 5.11
C LEU A 23 16.08 -15.33 4.89
N PRO A 24 17.22 -15.88 4.44
CA PRO A 24 18.40 -15.10 4.10
C PRO A 24 18.08 -13.92 3.17
N ALA A 25 18.63 -12.75 3.49
CA ALA A 25 18.36 -11.49 2.78
C ALA A 25 18.86 -11.46 1.32
N ASP A 26 19.68 -12.44 0.91
CA ASP A 26 20.19 -12.59 -0.45
C ASP A 26 19.22 -13.31 -1.40
N ARG A 27 18.09 -13.81 -0.89
CA ARG A 27 17.06 -14.45 -1.71
C ARG A 27 16.31 -13.41 -2.55
N PRO A 28 15.93 -13.74 -3.80
CA PRO A 28 15.00 -12.91 -4.56
C PRO A 28 13.69 -12.71 -3.78
N VAL A 29 13.15 -11.49 -3.81
CA VAL A 29 12.01 -11.09 -2.99
C VAL A 29 10.77 -11.96 -3.26
N GLU A 30 10.56 -12.37 -4.51
CA GLU A 30 9.46 -13.23 -4.93
C GLU A 30 9.54 -14.62 -4.29
N VAL A 31 10.75 -15.17 -4.12
CA VAL A 31 10.96 -16.46 -3.46
C VAL A 31 10.66 -16.35 -1.97
N ALA A 32 11.03 -15.23 -1.35
CA ALA A 32 10.73 -14.99 0.06
C ALA A 32 9.22 -14.86 0.30
N ILE A 33 8.53 -14.08 -0.54
CA ILE A 33 7.07 -13.93 -0.47
C ILE A 33 6.36 -15.28 -0.63
N ASP A 34 6.70 -16.04 -1.66
CA ASP A 34 6.09 -17.35 -1.93
C ASP A 34 6.31 -18.33 -0.77
N HIS A 35 7.50 -18.30 -0.15
CA HIS A 35 7.81 -19.14 1.02
C HIS A 35 6.87 -18.85 2.19
N TYR A 36 6.73 -17.59 2.61
CA TYR A 36 5.90 -17.25 3.76
C TYR A 36 4.41 -17.47 3.49
N ILE A 37 3.93 -17.15 2.28
CA ILE A 37 2.55 -17.43 1.89
C ILE A 37 2.29 -18.94 1.93
N SER A 38 3.19 -19.75 1.37
CA SER A 38 3.04 -21.21 1.34
C SER A 38 3.05 -21.80 2.76
N ALA A 39 3.93 -21.33 3.63
CA ALA A 39 4.00 -21.75 5.03
C ALA A 39 2.71 -21.41 5.79
N ALA A 40 2.19 -20.18 5.62
CA ALA A 40 0.94 -19.75 6.24
C ALA A 40 -0.26 -20.59 5.76
N LEU A 41 -0.36 -20.85 4.46
CA LEU A 41 -1.43 -21.69 3.91
C LEU A 41 -1.35 -23.14 4.40
N ALA A 42 -0.14 -23.71 4.48
CA ALA A 42 0.07 -25.06 5.00
C ALA A 42 -0.32 -25.18 6.48
N SER A 43 0.09 -24.22 7.31
CA SER A 43 -0.27 -24.15 8.74
C SER A 43 -1.79 -24.04 8.93
N ALA A 44 -2.45 -23.22 8.10
CA ALA A 44 -3.89 -23.06 8.08
C ALA A 44 -4.65 -24.23 7.41
N LYS A 45 -3.94 -25.22 6.86
CA LYS A 45 -4.50 -26.35 6.08
C LYS A 45 -5.36 -25.89 4.91
N ILE A 46 -4.99 -24.78 4.28
CA ILE A 46 -5.67 -24.21 3.12
C ILE A 46 -4.97 -24.70 1.85
N THR A 47 -5.74 -25.34 0.96
CA THR A 47 -5.26 -25.69 -0.38
C THR A 47 -5.30 -24.45 -1.27
N PRO A 48 -4.18 -24.03 -1.88
CA PRO A 48 -4.17 -22.91 -2.82
C PRO A 48 -5.10 -23.15 -4.02
N ALA A 49 -5.70 -22.07 -4.52
CA ALA A 49 -6.49 -22.14 -5.75
C ALA A 49 -5.61 -22.55 -6.94
N VAL A 50 -6.21 -23.22 -7.92
CA VAL A 50 -5.52 -23.53 -9.18
C VAL A 50 -5.07 -22.26 -9.89
N ARG A 51 -3.96 -22.34 -10.61
CA ARG A 51 -3.43 -21.21 -11.38
C ARG A 51 -4.48 -20.76 -12.39
N ALA A 52 -4.72 -19.44 -12.44
CA ALA A 52 -5.64 -18.85 -13.41
C ALA A 52 -5.20 -19.20 -14.85
N ASP A 53 -6.18 -19.52 -15.70
CA ASP A 53 -5.98 -19.65 -17.14
C ASP A 53 -5.55 -18.32 -17.77
N ASP A 54 -5.13 -18.36 -19.04
CA ASP A 54 -4.54 -17.20 -19.69
C ASP A 54 -5.55 -16.07 -19.95
N ALA A 55 -6.81 -16.38 -20.26
CA ALA A 55 -7.85 -15.37 -20.48
C ALA A 55 -8.20 -14.65 -19.16
N THR A 56 -8.30 -15.42 -18.07
CA THR A 56 -8.50 -14.90 -16.72
C THR A 56 -7.31 -14.04 -16.28
N PHE A 57 -6.08 -14.51 -16.54
CA PHE A 57 -4.86 -13.81 -16.13
C PHE A 57 -4.70 -12.46 -16.81
N ILE A 58 -4.77 -12.37 -18.15
CA ILE A 58 -4.61 -11.09 -18.84
C ILE A 58 -5.69 -10.08 -18.43
N ARG A 59 -6.92 -10.56 -18.21
CA ARG A 59 -8.00 -9.70 -17.76
C ARG A 59 -7.72 -9.07 -16.39
N ARG A 60 -7.30 -9.88 -15.41
CA ARG A 60 -7.01 -9.40 -14.04
C ARG A 60 -5.82 -8.45 -14.04
N VAL A 61 -4.71 -8.85 -14.64
CA VAL A 61 -3.47 -8.04 -14.64
C VAL A 61 -3.68 -6.71 -15.35
N THR A 62 -4.47 -6.65 -16.43
CA THR A 62 -4.75 -5.37 -17.12
C THR A 62 -5.65 -4.45 -16.27
N LEU A 63 -6.62 -5.02 -15.54
CA LEU A 63 -7.42 -4.24 -14.60
C LEU A 63 -6.55 -3.71 -13.45
N ASP A 64 -5.76 -4.58 -12.84
CA ASP A 64 -4.96 -4.26 -11.66
C ASP A 64 -3.84 -3.27 -11.98
N LEU A 65 -3.23 -3.35 -13.17
CA LEU A 65 -2.12 -2.48 -13.54
C LEU A 65 -2.56 -1.23 -14.31
N CYS A 66 -3.68 -1.25 -15.03
CA CYS A 66 -4.04 -0.16 -15.93
C CYS A 66 -5.49 0.33 -15.78
N GLY A 67 -6.29 -0.23 -14.86
CA GLY A 67 -7.66 0.19 -14.61
C GLY A 67 -8.62 -0.02 -15.79
N ARG A 68 -8.24 -0.84 -16.77
CA ARG A 68 -9.04 -1.12 -17.96
C ARG A 68 -9.05 -2.60 -18.29
N ILE A 69 -9.99 -2.99 -19.14
CA ILE A 69 -9.97 -4.34 -19.73
C ILE A 69 -8.93 -4.40 -20.86
N PRO A 70 -8.34 -5.58 -21.14
CA PRO A 70 -7.48 -5.75 -22.31
C PRO A 70 -8.30 -5.57 -23.59
N THR A 71 -7.66 -5.08 -24.64
CA THR A 71 -8.29 -5.07 -25.97
C THR A 71 -8.41 -6.49 -26.50
N VAL A 72 -9.24 -6.66 -27.54
CA VAL A 72 -9.37 -7.95 -28.23
C VAL A 72 -8.03 -8.41 -28.79
N SER A 73 -7.25 -7.49 -29.39
CA SER A 73 -5.93 -7.82 -29.96
C SER A 73 -4.90 -8.18 -28.89
N GLU A 74 -4.87 -7.48 -27.76
CA GLU A 74 -4.01 -7.82 -26.62
C GLU A 74 -4.33 -9.21 -26.06
N THR A 75 -5.62 -9.51 -25.92
CA THR A 75 -6.12 -10.81 -25.44
C THR A 75 -5.70 -11.93 -26.37
N GLN A 76 -5.96 -11.78 -27.68
CA GLN A 76 -5.64 -12.81 -28.65
C GLN A 76 -4.13 -13.10 -28.70
N ALA A 77 -3.32 -12.04 -28.80
CA ALA A 77 -1.86 -12.18 -28.86
C ALA A 77 -1.29 -12.88 -27.61
N PHE A 78 -1.86 -12.62 -26.43
CA PHE A 78 -1.40 -13.24 -25.19
C PHE A 78 -1.83 -14.71 -25.06
N VAL A 79 -3.08 -15.03 -25.42
CA VAL A 79 -3.62 -16.41 -25.34
C VAL A 79 -2.93 -17.33 -26.35
N GLU A 80 -2.68 -16.86 -27.56
CA GLU A 80 -2.01 -17.63 -28.61
C GLU A 80 -0.52 -17.86 -28.33
N SER A 81 0.14 -16.92 -27.64
CA SER A 81 1.55 -17.01 -27.31
C SER A 81 1.86 -18.29 -26.50
N LYS A 82 2.89 -19.01 -26.97
CA LYS A 82 3.48 -20.19 -26.31
C LYS A 82 4.78 -19.88 -25.57
N ASP A 83 5.19 -18.61 -25.52
CA ASP A 83 6.39 -18.22 -24.79
C ASP A 83 6.20 -18.50 -23.29
N PRO A 84 7.08 -19.31 -22.65
CA PRO A 84 7.00 -19.56 -21.21
C PRO A 84 7.12 -18.29 -20.36
N LYS A 85 7.69 -17.20 -20.91
CA LYS A 85 7.85 -15.89 -20.26
C LYS A 85 6.74 -14.89 -20.58
N LYS A 86 5.68 -15.29 -21.30
CA LYS A 86 4.63 -14.34 -21.73
C LYS A 86 3.98 -13.56 -20.59
N ARG A 87 3.87 -14.15 -19.39
CA ARG A 87 3.26 -13.51 -18.22
C ARG A 87 4.12 -12.37 -17.67
N SER A 88 5.41 -12.58 -17.48
CA SER A 88 6.32 -11.52 -17.02
C SER A 88 6.44 -10.41 -18.06
N GLN A 89 6.61 -10.78 -19.34
CA GLN A 89 6.66 -9.81 -20.44
C GLN A 89 5.38 -8.97 -20.56
N LEU A 90 4.20 -9.55 -20.28
CA LEU A 90 2.94 -8.80 -20.24
C LEU A 90 2.96 -7.78 -19.09
N VAL A 91 3.36 -8.21 -17.89
CA VAL A 91 3.46 -7.32 -16.71
C VAL A 91 4.42 -6.17 -17.00
N ASP A 92 5.63 -6.45 -17.49
CA ASP A 92 6.63 -5.44 -17.83
C ASP A 92 6.09 -4.41 -18.83
N ARG A 93 5.41 -4.89 -19.88
CA ARG A 93 4.81 -4.02 -20.91
C ARG A 93 3.70 -3.14 -20.35
N LEU A 94 2.85 -3.69 -19.47
CA LEU A 94 1.77 -2.93 -18.83
C LEU A 94 2.34 -1.87 -17.89
N MET A 95 3.33 -2.22 -17.07
CA MET A 95 4.00 -1.30 -16.14
C MET A 95 4.72 -0.16 -16.87
N GLN A 96 5.24 -0.40 -18.08
CA GLN A 96 5.87 0.63 -18.91
C GLN A 96 4.85 1.51 -19.67
N SER A 97 3.55 1.21 -19.60
CA SER A 97 2.53 1.94 -20.33
C SER A 97 2.10 3.23 -19.62
N SER A 98 1.65 4.22 -20.38
CA SER A 98 1.01 5.42 -19.81
C SER A 98 -0.27 5.09 -19.04
N GLY A 99 -0.92 3.96 -19.35
CA GLY A 99 -2.10 3.49 -18.64
C GLY A 99 -1.77 3.14 -17.19
N PHE A 100 -0.63 2.49 -16.96
CA PHE A 100 -0.15 2.18 -15.61
C PHE A 100 0.11 3.44 -14.80
N VAL A 101 0.85 4.41 -15.36
CA VAL A 101 1.15 5.68 -14.68
C VAL A 101 -0.13 6.39 -14.23
N ARG A 102 -1.09 6.56 -15.15
CA ARG A 102 -2.35 7.27 -14.86
C ARG A 102 -3.19 6.52 -13.84
N TYR A 103 -3.29 5.19 -13.98
CA TYR A 103 -4.09 4.38 -13.08
C TYR A 103 -3.51 4.38 -11.66
N GLN A 104 -2.22 4.11 -11.52
CA GLN A 104 -1.55 4.12 -10.21
C GLN A 104 -1.65 5.51 -9.56
N ALA A 105 -1.42 6.59 -10.31
CA ALA A 105 -1.54 7.93 -9.75
C ALA A 105 -2.96 8.23 -9.23
N ALA A 106 -3.99 7.72 -9.91
CA ALA A 106 -5.37 7.85 -9.45
C ALA A 106 -5.65 7.03 -8.19
N GLU A 107 -5.18 5.79 -8.11
CA GLU A 107 -5.33 4.94 -6.93
C GLU A 107 -4.59 5.52 -5.71
N PHE A 108 -3.35 5.98 -5.90
CA PHE A 108 -2.58 6.64 -4.84
C PHE A 108 -3.22 7.96 -4.40
N ASP A 109 -3.77 8.75 -5.31
CA ASP A 109 -4.49 9.99 -4.99
C ASP A 109 -5.72 9.69 -4.12
N VAL A 110 -6.51 8.66 -4.48
CA VAL A 110 -7.66 8.21 -3.68
C VAL A 110 -7.23 7.69 -2.31
N MET A 111 -6.19 6.85 -2.25
CA MET A 111 -5.66 6.30 -1.00
C MET A 111 -5.14 7.40 -0.07
N LEU A 112 -4.27 8.28 -0.57
CA LEU A 112 -3.63 9.34 0.21
C LEU A 112 -4.62 10.40 0.66
N MET A 113 -5.66 10.68 -0.13
CA MET A 113 -6.71 11.63 0.24
C MET A 113 -7.92 10.97 0.91
N GLN A 114 -7.90 9.65 1.09
CA GLN A 114 -9.01 8.87 1.65
C GLN A 114 -10.35 9.19 0.98
N GLY A 115 -10.34 9.26 -0.35
CA GLY A 115 -11.52 9.60 -1.16
C GLY A 115 -11.92 11.08 -1.15
N ALA A 116 -11.25 11.94 -0.38
CA ALA A 116 -11.40 13.38 -0.53
C ALA A 116 -10.79 13.84 -1.86
N SER A 117 -11.41 14.85 -2.48
CA SER A 117 -10.84 15.45 -3.69
C SER A 117 -9.58 16.24 -3.34
N SER A 118 -8.45 15.89 -3.96
CA SER A 118 -7.33 16.82 -4.05
C SER A 118 -7.78 17.97 -4.97
N GLY A 119 -8.19 19.08 -4.36
CA GLY A 119 -8.62 20.26 -5.11
C GLY A 119 -7.56 20.68 -6.14
N ARG A 120 -7.98 21.25 -7.26
CA ARG A 120 -7.03 21.84 -8.22
C ARG A 120 -6.63 23.24 -7.75
N ASN A 121 -5.37 23.40 -7.36
CA ASN A 121 -4.78 24.71 -7.06
C ASN A 121 -3.91 25.20 -8.23
N LYS A 122 -3.49 26.48 -8.19
CA LYS A 122 -2.54 27.08 -9.15
C LYS A 122 -1.20 26.31 -9.25
N GLY A 123 -0.95 25.42 -8.27
CA GLY A 123 0.18 24.50 -8.20
C GLY A 123 0.03 23.18 -8.99
N GLY A 124 -1.13 22.88 -9.55
CA GLY A 124 -1.47 21.52 -9.96
C GLY A 124 -2.00 20.70 -8.77
N SER A 125 -2.52 19.51 -9.06
CA SER A 125 -3.09 18.60 -8.08
C SER A 125 -2.06 17.61 -7.53
N LEU A 126 -2.40 16.94 -6.42
CA LEU A 126 -1.63 15.78 -5.93
C LEU A 126 -1.48 14.72 -7.02
N ARG A 127 -2.56 14.47 -7.78
CA ARG A 127 -2.54 13.54 -8.92
C ARG A 127 -1.50 13.91 -9.97
N ASP A 128 -1.40 15.18 -10.35
CA ASP A 128 -0.40 15.61 -11.34
C ASP A 128 1.03 15.36 -10.85
N TYR A 129 1.28 15.55 -9.55
CA TYR A 129 2.56 15.22 -8.92
C TYR A 129 2.82 13.70 -8.94
N LEU A 130 1.82 12.89 -8.56
CA LEU A 130 1.93 11.44 -8.52
C LEU A 130 2.17 10.85 -9.92
N GLU A 131 1.51 11.35 -10.95
CA GLU A 131 1.76 10.93 -12.35
C GLU A 131 3.22 11.12 -12.73
N ARG A 132 3.82 12.28 -12.40
CA ARG A 132 5.24 12.55 -12.65
C ARG A 132 6.15 11.63 -11.83
N ALA A 133 5.85 11.45 -10.55
CA ALA A 133 6.67 10.63 -9.67
C ALA A 133 6.67 9.15 -10.07
N ILE A 134 5.50 8.62 -10.44
CA ILE A 134 5.34 7.23 -10.88
C ILE A 134 5.97 7.02 -12.25
N ALA A 135 5.79 7.95 -13.19
CA ALA A 135 6.44 7.88 -14.50
C ALA A 135 7.98 7.86 -14.40
N ALA A 136 8.53 8.56 -13.41
CA ALA A 136 9.96 8.59 -13.14
C ALA A 136 10.44 7.43 -12.24
N ASN A 137 9.56 6.49 -11.87
CA ASN A 137 9.82 5.38 -10.95
C ASN A 137 10.53 5.85 -9.66
N ARG A 138 10.06 6.97 -9.10
CA ARG A 138 10.67 7.55 -7.90
C ARG A 138 10.45 6.64 -6.70
N PRO A 139 11.47 6.48 -5.83
CA PRO A 139 11.35 5.59 -4.69
C PRO A 139 10.38 6.19 -3.64
N TRP A 140 9.65 5.30 -2.96
CA TRP A 140 8.54 5.69 -2.07
C TRP A 140 8.97 6.63 -0.93
N ASN A 141 10.18 6.47 -0.40
CA ASN A 141 10.74 7.32 0.64
C ASN A 141 10.90 8.79 0.19
N GLU A 142 11.20 9.03 -1.09
CA GLU A 142 11.24 10.38 -1.64
C GLU A 142 9.85 10.96 -1.82
N ILE A 143 8.88 10.14 -2.27
CA ILE A 143 7.49 10.56 -2.41
C ILE A 143 6.94 10.98 -1.04
N PHE A 144 7.13 10.15 -0.01
CA PHE A 144 6.76 10.46 1.36
C PHE A 144 7.37 11.79 1.85
N ARG A 145 8.67 12.00 1.59
CA ARG A 145 9.35 13.24 1.97
C ARG A 145 8.72 14.45 1.31
N ASP A 146 8.42 14.39 0.02
CA ASP A 146 7.79 15.51 -0.70
C ASP A 146 6.35 15.77 -0.19
N LEU A 147 5.62 14.75 0.28
CA LEU A 147 4.26 14.89 0.83
C LEU A 147 4.25 15.53 2.23
N ILE A 148 5.23 15.21 3.08
CA ILE A 148 5.33 15.74 4.46
C ILE A 148 6.16 17.03 4.55
N LEU A 149 7.10 17.24 3.64
CA LEU A 149 7.93 18.45 3.57
C LEU A 149 7.76 19.10 2.19
N PRO A 150 6.59 19.70 1.91
CA PRO A 150 6.31 20.24 0.59
C PRO A 150 7.24 21.40 0.25
N ASN A 151 7.73 21.41 -0.99
CA ASN A 151 8.48 22.51 -1.57
C ASN A 151 7.59 23.25 -2.56
N ASP A 152 7.01 24.37 -2.13
CA ASP A 152 6.13 25.20 -2.97
C ASP A 152 6.90 25.96 -4.08
N ASP A 153 8.22 26.12 -3.94
CA ASP A 153 9.09 26.77 -4.93
C ASP A 153 9.45 25.84 -6.12
N ASP A 154 9.37 24.52 -5.91
CA ASP A 154 9.60 23.53 -6.96
C ASP A 154 8.29 23.24 -7.70
N ALA A 155 8.17 23.76 -8.93
CA ALA A 155 6.98 23.59 -9.75
C ALA A 155 6.62 22.12 -10.05
N ALA A 156 7.58 21.20 -10.05
CA ALA A 156 7.33 19.79 -10.26
C ALA A 156 6.76 19.11 -9.00
N LYS A 157 7.13 19.59 -7.81
CA LYS A 157 6.81 19.01 -6.51
C LYS A 157 5.70 19.70 -5.74
N LYS A 158 5.38 20.97 -6.04
CA LYS A 158 4.38 21.76 -5.31
C LYS A 158 3.02 21.06 -5.12
N GLY A 159 2.61 20.20 -6.05
CA GLY A 159 1.38 19.40 -5.95
C GLY A 159 1.39 18.39 -4.79
N ALA A 160 2.56 17.93 -4.33
CA ALA A 160 2.69 17.04 -3.18
C ALA A 160 2.15 17.68 -1.88
N GLY A 161 2.24 19.01 -1.76
CA GLY A 161 1.74 19.74 -0.59
C GLY A 161 0.23 19.69 -0.41
N GLU A 162 -0.53 19.30 -1.44
CA GLU A 162 -1.99 19.10 -1.33
C GLU A 162 -2.34 17.92 -0.40
N PHE A 163 -1.39 17.03 -0.11
CA PHE A 163 -1.54 16.06 0.98
C PHE A 163 -1.55 16.75 2.35
N LEU A 164 -0.52 17.54 2.67
CA LEU A 164 -0.34 18.08 4.01
C LEU A 164 -1.29 19.23 4.34
N LYS A 165 -1.47 20.18 3.41
CA LYS A 165 -2.23 21.43 3.61
C LYS A 165 -3.61 21.24 4.27
N PRO A 166 -4.50 20.35 3.79
CA PRO A 166 -5.82 20.16 4.41
C PRO A 166 -5.77 19.50 5.81
N ARG A 167 -4.62 18.97 6.22
CA ARG A 167 -4.41 18.27 7.50
C ARG A 167 -3.81 19.18 8.58
N LEU A 168 -3.25 20.32 8.21
CA LEU A 168 -2.61 21.25 9.16
C LEU A 168 -3.58 21.85 10.19
N ALA A 169 -4.87 21.95 9.83
CA ALA A 169 -5.90 22.44 10.75
C ALA A 169 -6.24 21.44 11.87
N ASP A 170 -5.86 20.16 11.72
CA ASP A 170 -6.14 19.10 12.68
C ASP A 170 -4.92 18.17 12.80
N VAL A 171 -4.03 18.50 13.74
CA VAL A 171 -2.80 17.74 13.98
C VAL A 171 -3.10 16.32 14.48
N ASP A 172 -4.24 16.08 15.13
CA ASP A 172 -4.65 14.73 15.54
C ASP A 172 -5.00 13.87 14.32
N LYS A 173 -5.71 14.47 13.36
CA LYS A 173 -5.98 13.85 12.05
C LYS A 173 -4.69 13.60 11.28
N LEU A 174 -3.79 14.57 11.20
CA LEU A 174 -2.49 14.40 10.55
C LEU A 174 -1.70 13.24 11.18
N THR A 175 -1.66 13.19 12.51
CA THR A 175 -1.00 12.11 13.27
C THR A 175 -1.60 10.75 12.92
N THR A 176 -2.93 10.63 12.99
CA THR A 176 -3.61 9.37 12.70
C THR A 176 -3.36 8.91 11.27
N GLU A 177 -3.53 9.79 10.29
CA GLU A 177 -3.45 9.40 8.89
C GLU A 177 -2.02 9.07 8.46
N VAL A 178 -1.02 9.82 8.93
CA VAL A 178 0.37 9.50 8.62
C VAL A 178 0.78 8.16 9.24
N SER A 179 0.30 7.83 10.44
CA SER A 179 0.57 6.52 11.05
C SER A 179 0.10 5.37 10.17
N VAL A 180 -1.13 5.45 9.69
CA VAL A 180 -1.75 4.38 8.91
C VAL A 180 -1.18 4.35 7.49
N LEU A 181 -1.09 5.50 6.81
CA LEU A 181 -0.72 5.57 5.40
C LEU A 181 0.76 5.28 5.14
N PHE A 182 1.66 5.63 6.06
CA PHE A 182 3.11 5.53 5.81
C PHE A 182 3.84 4.57 6.73
N PHE A 183 3.37 4.37 7.96
CA PHE A 183 4.00 3.45 8.91
C PHE A 183 3.27 2.12 9.03
N GLY A 184 2.09 1.97 8.42
CA GLY A 184 1.31 0.73 8.46
C GLY A 184 0.81 0.37 9.87
N VAL A 185 0.84 1.33 10.80
CA VAL A 185 0.42 1.13 12.19
C VAL A 185 -0.71 2.10 12.52
N ASN A 186 -1.74 1.63 13.21
CA ASN A 186 -2.85 2.47 13.60
C ASN A 186 -2.74 2.87 15.07
N VAL A 187 -2.09 4.00 15.35
CA VAL A 187 -1.93 4.51 16.73
C VAL A 187 -3.11 5.38 17.18
N SER A 188 -4.21 5.45 16.43
CA SER A 188 -5.34 6.34 16.77
C SER A 188 -6.03 5.99 18.08
N CYS A 189 -6.15 4.70 18.42
CA CYS A 189 -6.69 4.28 19.71
C CYS A 189 -5.79 4.73 20.87
N ALA A 190 -4.48 4.81 20.61
CA ALA A 190 -3.47 5.32 21.56
C ALA A 190 -3.62 6.81 21.89
N ARG A 191 -4.60 7.52 21.31
CA ARG A 191 -4.87 8.92 21.65
C ARG A 191 -5.42 9.10 23.08
N CYS A 192 -6.27 8.17 23.53
CA CYS A 192 -7.00 8.32 24.80
C CYS A 192 -6.61 7.27 25.85
N HIS A 193 -6.06 6.13 25.43
CA HIS A 193 -5.61 5.02 26.28
C HIS A 193 -4.62 4.18 25.48
N ASP A 194 -3.75 3.40 26.12
CA ASP A 194 -2.89 2.44 25.40
C ASP A 194 -3.71 1.53 24.48
N HIS A 195 -3.17 1.17 23.32
CA HIS A 195 -3.88 0.39 22.32
C HIS A 195 -4.36 -0.96 22.90
N PRO A 196 -5.64 -1.33 22.74
CA PRO A 196 -6.24 -2.42 23.50
C PRO A 196 -5.81 -3.81 23.01
N LEU A 197 -5.37 -3.92 21.76
CA LEU A 197 -5.00 -5.19 21.12
C LEU A 197 -3.50 -5.32 20.81
N VAL A 198 -2.73 -4.25 21.02
CA VAL A 198 -1.31 -4.20 20.66
C VAL A 198 -0.56 -3.58 21.83
N ALA A 199 0.11 -4.41 22.61
CA ALA A 199 0.73 -4.00 23.88
C ALA A 199 1.77 -2.88 23.71
N ASP A 200 2.47 -2.87 22.57
CA ASP A 200 3.55 -1.93 22.28
C ASP A 200 3.05 -0.53 21.92
N TRP A 201 1.79 -0.38 21.46
CA TRP A 201 1.28 0.92 21.01
C TRP A 201 0.71 1.71 22.19
N LYS A 202 1.62 2.40 22.88
CA LYS A 202 1.35 3.30 24.00
C LYS A 202 0.87 4.68 23.60
N GLN A 203 0.21 5.38 24.54
CA GLN A 203 -0.15 6.80 24.34
C GLN A 203 1.04 7.67 23.92
N ASP A 204 2.22 7.38 24.47
CA ASP A 204 3.45 8.11 24.16
C ASP A 204 3.81 8.07 22.66
N HIS A 205 3.43 7.02 21.92
CA HIS A 205 3.67 6.97 20.47
C HIS A 205 2.76 7.95 19.71
N PHE A 206 1.48 8.03 20.09
CA PHE A 206 0.55 8.99 19.49
C PHE A 206 1.00 10.42 19.79
N PHE A 207 1.23 10.74 21.07
CA PHE A 207 1.62 12.09 21.48
C PHE A 207 3.04 12.47 21.06
N GLY A 208 3.96 11.52 20.96
CA GLY A 208 5.29 11.74 20.41
C GLY A 208 5.24 12.17 18.95
N MET A 209 4.47 11.47 18.12
CA MET A 209 4.31 11.83 16.71
C MET A 209 3.52 13.13 16.54
N LYS A 210 2.45 13.34 17.32
CA LYS A 210 1.73 14.61 17.36
C LYS A 210 2.65 15.78 17.73
N SER A 211 3.51 15.60 18.73
CA SER A 211 4.45 16.64 19.16
C SER A 211 5.47 16.99 18.08
N PHE A 212 5.91 16.01 17.29
CA PHE A 212 6.75 16.26 16.12
C PHE A 212 6.03 17.15 15.10
N PHE A 213 4.80 16.81 14.70
CA PHE A 213 4.06 17.61 13.72
C PHE A 213 3.73 19.00 14.23
N ASN A 214 3.28 19.15 15.47
CA ASN A 214 2.95 20.43 16.09
C ASN A 214 4.15 21.38 16.27
N ARG A 215 5.38 20.85 16.20
CA ARG A 215 6.62 21.65 16.23
C ARG A 215 7.16 21.96 14.85
N THR A 216 6.77 21.18 13.84
CA THR A 216 7.30 21.27 12.48
C THR A 216 6.47 22.22 11.61
N PHE A 217 5.15 22.25 11.81
CA PHE A 217 4.19 23.08 11.07
C PHE A 217 3.42 23.98 12.03
#